data_AF-A0A7V1RIE6-F1
#
_entry.id   AF-A0A7V1RIE6-F1
#
_cell.length_a   1.000
_cell.length_b   1.000
_cell.length_c   1.000
_cell.angle_alpha   90.00
_cell.angle_beta   90.00
_cell.angle_gamma   90.00
#
_symmetry.space_group_name_H-M   'P 1'
#
loop_
_entity.id
_entity.type
_entity.pdbx_description
1 polymer ?
#
loop_
_entity_poly.entity_id
_entity_poly.type
_entity_poly.pdbx_seq_one_letter_code
_entity_poly.pdbx_strand_id
1 'polypeptide(L)'
;MRSAMSERDPLPAERKVLERLGRLPLDFRAMAAVSNLFRASTAIRRHMERTVLAEDRLSWTSFVALWVLWVWGEMESRDLAAAVGVSRPTSTGVVNTLERRGLVRRRRSSEDGRKVRVSLTPASRRLIETVFP
;
A
#
# COMPACT_ATOMS: atom_id res chain seq x y z
N MET A 1 45.23 25.27 -18.16
CA MET A 1 45.73 24.34 -17.12
C MET A 1 44.56 23.43 -16.71
N ARG A 2 44.39 22.31 -17.43
CA ARG A 2 43.36 21.28 -17.15
C ARG A 2 44.09 20.02 -16.64
N SER A 3 43.93 19.72 -15.36
CA SER A 3 44.16 18.40 -14.71
C SER A 3 43.87 18.62 -13.22
N ALA A 4 43.12 17.83 -12.47
CA ALA A 4 42.67 16.46 -12.64
C ALA A 4 41.32 16.28 -11.92
N MET A 5 40.34 15.69 -12.58
CA MET A 5 39.19 15.08 -11.90
C MET A 5 39.29 13.58 -12.18
N SER A 6 39.55 12.83 -11.12
CA SER A 6 39.78 11.39 -11.07
C SER A 6 38.77 10.59 -11.91
N GLU A 7 39.27 9.83 -12.90
CA GLU A 7 38.62 8.59 -13.36
C GLU A 7 38.62 7.61 -12.19
N ARG A 8 37.61 7.65 -11.33
CA ARG A 8 37.37 6.54 -10.40
C ARG A 8 36.61 5.46 -11.13
N ASP A 9 37.16 4.26 -11.01
CA ASP A 9 36.52 3.05 -11.49
C ASP A 9 35.15 2.90 -10.80
N PRO A 10 34.04 2.74 -11.55
CA PRO A 10 32.70 2.77 -10.96
C PRO A 10 32.51 1.69 -9.90
N LEU A 11 31.79 2.01 -8.83
CA LEU A 11 31.47 1.07 -7.76
C LEU A 11 30.68 -0.14 -8.34
N PRO A 12 30.68 -1.32 -7.69
CA PRO A 12 29.95 -2.48 -8.17
C PRO A 12 28.45 -2.21 -8.44
N ALA A 13 27.82 -1.36 -7.61
CA ALA A 13 26.44 -0.92 -7.82
C ALA A 13 26.29 -0.04 -9.07
N GLU A 14 27.21 0.90 -9.29
CA GLU A 14 27.22 1.81 -10.44
C GLU A 14 27.46 1.04 -11.74
N ARG A 15 28.41 0.10 -11.76
CA ARG A 15 28.63 -0.83 -12.89
C ARG A 15 27.35 -1.56 -13.27
N LYS A 16 26.63 -2.09 -12.28
CA LYS A 16 25.38 -2.83 -12.51
C LYS A 16 24.25 -1.94 -13.04
N VAL A 17 24.19 -0.68 -12.60
CA VAL A 17 23.27 0.32 -13.14
C VAL A 17 23.63 0.64 -14.60
N LEU A 18 24.90 0.85 -14.92
CA LEU A 18 25.35 1.11 -16.29
C LEU A 18 25.11 -0.08 -17.23
N GLU A 19 25.40 -1.30 -16.79
CA GLU A 19 25.12 -2.54 -17.54
C GLU A 19 23.62 -2.67 -17.86
N ARG A 20 22.76 -2.33 -16.90
CA ARG A 20 21.30 -2.51 -17.03
C ARG A 20 20.61 -1.37 -17.75
N LEU A 21 21.00 -0.12 -17.48
CA LEU A 21 20.30 1.08 -17.93
C LEU A 21 21.03 1.82 -19.04
N GLY A 22 22.37 1.67 -19.16
CA GLY A 22 23.17 2.42 -20.13
C GLY A 22 22.85 2.12 -21.60
N ARG A 23 22.22 0.97 -21.87
CA ARG A 23 21.74 0.57 -23.21
C ARG A 23 20.28 0.94 -23.48
N LEU A 24 19.55 1.46 -22.49
CA LEU A 24 18.13 1.77 -22.66
C LEU A 24 17.98 3.20 -23.19
N PRO A 25 17.14 3.43 -24.22
CA PRO A 25 16.73 4.77 -24.58
C PRO A 25 15.83 5.32 -23.48
N LEU A 26 16.39 6.08 -22.53
CA LEU A 26 15.65 6.62 -21.40
C LEU A 26 14.84 7.86 -21.83
N ASP A 27 13.52 7.78 -21.70
CA ASP A 27 12.65 8.95 -21.75
C ASP A 27 12.63 9.63 -20.37
N PHE A 28 13.33 10.76 -20.27
CA PHE A 28 13.42 11.55 -19.04
C PHE A 28 12.07 12.10 -18.57
N ARG A 29 11.13 12.38 -19.48
CA ARG A 29 9.79 12.86 -19.11
C ARG A 29 8.98 11.74 -18.48
N ALA A 30 9.01 10.54 -19.08
CA ALA A 30 8.36 9.36 -18.51
C ALA A 30 8.95 9.01 -17.13
N MET A 31 10.28 9.04 -17.00
CA MET A 31 10.97 8.80 -15.73
C MET A 31 10.58 9.83 -14.66
N ALA A 32 10.54 11.12 -15.01
CA ALA A 32 10.13 12.17 -14.10
C ALA A 32 8.68 11.99 -13.63
N ALA A 33 7.77 11.60 -14.53
CA ALA A 33 6.38 11.32 -14.18
C ALA A 33 6.25 10.18 -13.16
N VAL A 34 6.93 9.04 -13.40
CA VAL A 34 6.94 7.90 -12.47
C VAL A 34 7.52 8.29 -11.11
N SER A 35 8.64 9.02 -11.11
CA SER A 35 9.28 9.51 -9.88
C SER A 35 8.37 10.45 -9.08
N ASN A 36 7.73 11.40 -9.76
CA ASN A 36 6.82 12.35 -9.13
C ASN A 36 5.59 11.67 -8.53
N LEU A 37 5.00 10.69 -9.23
CA LEU A 37 3.89 9.89 -8.71
C LEU A 37 4.29 9.11 -7.45
N PHE A 38 5.45 8.45 -7.48
CA PHE A 38 5.96 7.71 -6.33
C PHE A 38 6.20 8.62 -5.11
N ARG A 39 6.82 9.78 -5.34
CA ARG A 39 7.08 10.77 -4.28
C ARG A 39 5.78 11.34 -3.71
N ALA A 40 4.83 11.70 -4.56
CA ALA A 40 3.53 12.23 -4.14
C ALA A 40 2.76 11.19 -3.31
N SER A 41 2.64 9.95 -3.81
CA SER A 41 1.99 8.85 -3.09
C SER A 41 2.64 8.58 -1.73
N THR A 42 3.97 8.58 -1.67
CA THR A 42 4.71 8.39 -0.42
C THR A 42 4.49 9.55 0.56
N ALA A 43 4.46 10.79 0.07
CA ALA A 43 4.23 11.97 0.89
C ALA A 43 2.81 11.97 1.48
N ILE A 44 1.80 11.69 0.65
CA ILE A 44 0.39 11.56 1.09
C ILE A 44 0.25 10.47 2.14
N ARG A 45 0.77 9.26 1.88
CA ARG A 45 0.73 8.15 2.84
C ARG A 45 1.34 8.55 4.18
N ARG A 46 2.55 9.12 4.17
CA ARG A 46 3.24 9.54 5.40
C ARG A 46 2.48 10.63 6.15
N HIS A 47 1.88 11.58 5.43
CA HIS A 47 1.08 12.62 6.05
C HIS A 47 -0.16 12.03 6.72
N MET A 48 -0.92 11.22 6.00
CA MET A 48 -2.11 10.52 6.50
C MET A 48 -1.79 9.66 7.74
N GLU A 49 -0.74 8.83 7.69
CA GLU A 49 -0.31 7.98 8.80
C GLU A 49 0.10 8.76 10.05
N ARG A 50 0.62 9.98 9.89
CA ARG A 50 1.09 10.81 11.02
C ARG A 50 0.03 11.74 11.59
N THR A 51 -1.04 11.99 10.85
CA THR A 51 -2.08 12.95 11.21
C THR A 51 -3.40 12.23 11.41
N VAL A 52 -4.16 12.03 10.34
CA VAL A 52 -5.52 11.50 10.35
C VAL A 52 -5.60 10.08 10.95
N LEU A 53 -4.66 9.19 10.61
CA LEU A 53 -4.73 7.78 11.01
C LEU A 53 -4.07 7.48 12.36
N ALA A 54 -3.31 8.45 12.90
CA ALA A 54 -2.50 8.26 14.09
C ALA A 54 -3.36 8.08 15.35
N GLU A 55 -4.41 8.89 15.49
CA GLU A 55 -5.32 8.86 16.65
C GLU A 55 -6.01 7.50 16.77
N ASP A 56 -6.47 6.95 15.64
CA ASP A 56 -7.07 5.62 15.55
C ASP A 56 -6.07 4.49 15.41
N ARG A 57 -4.75 4.75 15.52
CA ARG A 57 -3.69 3.74 15.40
C ARG A 57 -3.84 2.87 14.14
N LEU A 58 -4.29 3.45 13.04
CA LEU A 58 -4.46 2.76 11.77
C LEU A 58 -3.16 2.87 10.96
N SER A 59 -2.71 1.75 10.41
CA SER A 59 -1.69 1.77 9.34
C SER A 59 -2.35 2.14 8.02
N TRP A 60 -1.56 2.59 7.03
CA TRP A 60 -2.07 2.82 5.68
C TRP A 60 -2.80 1.60 5.10
N THR A 61 -2.25 0.40 5.25
CA THR A 61 -2.89 -0.83 4.73
C THR A 61 -4.21 -1.14 5.42
N SER A 62 -4.29 -0.91 6.74
CA SER A 62 -5.55 -1.08 7.48
C SER A 62 -6.59 -0.07 7.01
N PHE A 63 -6.21 1.20 6.84
CA PHE A 63 -7.09 2.23 6.30
C PHE A 63 -7.61 1.86 4.90
N VAL A 64 -6.74 1.46 3.98
CA VAL A 64 -7.14 1.04 2.62
C VAL A 64 -8.07 -0.17 2.67
N ALA A 65 -7.84 -1.15 3.55
CA ALA A 65 -8.75 -2.28 3.72
C ALA A 65 -10.14 -1.85 4.21
N LEU A 66 -10.23 -0.91 5.16
CA LEU A 66 -11.51 -0.37 5.63
C LEU A 66 -12.21 0.44 4.54
N TRP A 67 -11.47 1.28 3.81
CA TRP A 67 -11.98 2.03 2.67
C TRP A 67 -12.55 1.09 1.61
N VAL A 68 -11.83 0.02 1.27
CA VAL A 68 -12.30 -0.98 0.30
C VAL A 68 -13.61 -1.62 0.75
N LEU A 69 -13.67 -2.11 1.99
CA LEU A 69 -14.89 -2.71 2.52
C LEU A 69 -16.05 -1.70 2.65
N TRP A 70 -15.75 -0.41 2.80
CA TRP A 70 -16.76 0.64 2.87
C TRP A 70 -17.41 0.90 1.51
N VAL A 71 -16.61 1.01 0.44
CA VAL A 71 -17.09 1.31 -0.92
C VAL A 71 -17.73 0.10 -1.59
N TRP A 72 -17.07 -1.05 -1.54
CA TRP A 72 -17.50 -2.26 -2.27
C TRP A 72 -18.31 -3.24 -1.41
N GLY A 73 -18.42 -2.98 -0.11
CA GLY A 73 -19.16 -3.83 0.82
C GLY A 73 -18.41 -5.11 1.22
N GLU A 74 -19.18 -6.08 1.71
CA GLU A 74 -18.64 -7.39 2.13
C GLU A 74 -18.05 -8.15 0.94
N MET A 75 -16.84 -8.69 1.13
CA MET A 75 -16.16 -9.48 0.09
C MET A 75 -15.33 -10.62 0.66
N GLU A 76 -14.91 -11.55 -0.18
CA GLU A 76 -14.01 -12.63 0.22
C GLU A 76 -12.63 -12.08 0.60
N SER A 77 -11.99 -12.69 1.60
CA SER A 77 -10.66 -12.27 2.08
C SER A 77 -9.59 -12.29 0.98
N ARG A 78 -9.75 -13.15 -0.03
CA ARG A 78 -8.86 -13.22 -1.19
C ARG A 78 -8.99 -11.96 -2.05
N ASP A 79 -10.21 -11.55 -2.32
CA ASP A 79 -10.51 -10.43 -3.20
C ASP A 79 -10.15 -9.11 -2.49
N LEU A 80 -10.35 -9.04 -1.17
CA LEU A 80 -9.83 -7.94 -0.35
C LEU A 80 -8.31 -7.78 -0.46
N ALA A 81 -7.55 -8.88 -0.44
CA ALA A 81 -6.09 -8.82 -0.59
C ALA A 81 -5.67 -8.22 -1.94
N ALA A 82 -6.35 -8.63 -3.02
CA ALA A 82 -6.10 -8.12 -4.36
C ALA A 82 -6.47 -6.62 -4.47
N ALA A 83 -7.63 -6.22 -3.96
CA ALA A 83 -8.10 -4.84 -3.99
C ALA A 83 -7.20 -3.89 -3.17
N VAL A 84 -6.66 -4.35 -2.04
CA VAL A 84 -5.72 -3.58 -1.21
C VAL A 84 -4.30 -3.56 -1.82
N GLY A 85 -4.00 -4.44 -2.79
CA GLY A 85 -2.69 -4.54 -3.43
C GLY A 85 -1.62 -5.16 -2.54
N VAL A 86 -1.99 -6.12 -1.68
CA VAL A 86 -1.06 -6.80 -0.75
C VAL A 86 -1.10 -8.31 -0.89
N SER A 87 -0.04 -8.96 -0.41
CA SER A 87 0.02 -10.43 -0.37
C SER A 87 -1.10 -11.02 0.51
N ARG A 88 -1.50 -12.27 0.24
CA ARG A 88 -2.48 -12.98 1.08
C ARG A 88 -2.06 -13.06 2.55
N PRO A 89 -0.81 -13.43 2.91
CA PRO A 89 -0.36 -13.41 4.30
C PRO A 89 -0.48 -12.02 4.96
N THR A 90 -0.10 -10.97 4.23
CA THR A 90 -0.23 -9.58 4.72
C THR A 90 -1.69 -9.22 4.97
N SER A 91 -2.58 -9.52 4.02
CA SER A 91 -4.03 -9.29 4.16
C SER A 91 -4.60 -10.02 5.38
N THR A 92 -4.25 -11.30 5.58
CA THR A 92 -4.66 -12.06 6.76
C THR A 92 -4.21 -11.38 8.05
N GLY A 93 -2.96 -10.89 8.12
CA GLY A 93 -2.45 -10.15 9.29
C GLY A 93 -3.22 -8.85 9.56
N VAL A 94 -3.56 -8.11 8.50
CA VAL A 94 -4.37 -6.88 8.58
C VAL A 94 -5.78 -7.19 9.07
N VAL A 95 -6.47 -8.16 8.44
CA VAL A 95 -7.82 -8.56 8.83
C VAL A 95 -7.87 -9.07 10.27
N ASN A 96 -6.91 -9.89 10.68
CA ASN A 96 -6.79 -10.35 12.07
C ASN A 96 -6.66 -9.17 13.05
N THR A 97 -5.88 -8.16 12.69
CA THR A 97 -5.66 -6.98 13.53
C THR A 97 -6.91 -6.11 13.62
N LEU A 98 -7.57 -5.87 12.49
CA LEU A 98 -8.82 -5.12 12.43
C LEU A 98 -9.96 -5.82 13.18
N GLU A 99 -10.04 -7.16 13.09
CA GLU A 99 -11.06 -7.95 13.78
C GLU A 99 -10.86 -7.94 15.30
N ARG A 100 -9.61 -8.12 15.78
CA ARG A 100 -9.29 -7.97 17.21
C ARG A 100 -9.65 -6.59 17.77
N ARG A 101 -9.63 -5.57 16.91
CA ARG A 101 -10.01 -4.19 17.25
C ARG A 101 -11.53 -3.94 17.10
N GLY A 102 -12.31 -4.93 16.71
CA GLY A 102 -13.76 -4.79 16.51
C GLY A 102 -14.15 -3.94 15.30
N LEU A 103 -13.24 -3.73 14.34
CA LEU A 103 -13.49 -2.89 13.16
C LEU A 103 -14.03 -3.70 11.97
N VAL A 104 -13.64 -4.96 11.86
CA VAL A 104 -14.21 -5.88 10.87
C VAL A 104 -14.77 -7.12 11.55
N ARG A 105 -15.61 -7.86 10.82
CA ARG A 105 -16.09 -9.19 11.20
C ARG A 105 -15.85 -10.17 10.06
N ARG A 106 -15.47 -11.40 10.41
CA ARG A 106 -15.40 -12.53 9.47
C ARG A 106 -16.60 -13.44 9.61
N ARG A 107 -17.07 -13.93 8.47
CA ARG A 107 -18.09 -15.00 8.40
C ARG A 107 -17.64 -16.04 7.38
N ARG A 108 -17.91 -17.32 7.66
CA ARG A 108 -17.79 -18.35 6.62
C ARG A 108 -18.88 -18.08 5.58
N SER A 109 -18.53 -18.22 4.30
CA SER A 109 -19.51 -18.05 3.23
C SER A 109 -20.58 -19.14 3.34
N SER A 110 -21.84 -18.76 3.12
CA SER A 110 -22.97 -19.68 3.02
C SER A 110 -22.93 -20.52 1.75
N GLU A 111 -22.30 -20.01 0.69
CA GLU A 111 -22.16 -20.70 -0.60
C GLU A 111 -21.01 -21.72 -0.60
N ASP A 112 -19.95 -21.45 0.17
CA ASP A 112 -18.81 -22.35 0.36
C ASP A 112 -18.18 -22.09 1.73
N GLY A 113 -18.41 -23.01 2.67
CA GLY A 113 -17.92 -22.89 4.05
C GLY A 113 -16.40 -22.84 4.20
N ARG A 114 -15.63 -23.10 3.12
CA ARG A 114 -14.16 -22.93 3.08
C ARG A 114 -13.75 -21.49 2.87
N LYS A 115 -14.65 -20.65 2.35
CA LYS A 115 -14.38 -19.24 2.07
C LYS A 115 -14.74 -18.36 3.26
N VAL A 116 -13.93 -17.33 3.45
CA VAL A 116 -14.12 -16.34 4.52
C VAL A 116 -14.46 -15.00 3.89
N ARG A 117 -15.61 -14.45 4.27
CA ARG A 117 -16.02 -13.09 3.90
C ARG A 117 -15.73 -12.13 5.04
N VAL A 118 -15.36 -10.91 4.69
CA VAL A 118 -14.98 -9.84 5.61
C VAL A 118 -15.93 -8.66 5.38
N SER A 119 -16.49 -8.11 6.45
CA SER A 119 -17.35 -6.93 6.41
C SER A 119 -17.03 -5.95 7.54
N LEU A 120 -17.39 -4.68 7.35
CA LEU A 120 -17.24 -3.64 8.38
C LEU A 120 -18.19 -3.87 9.56
N THR A 121 -17.76 -3.49 10.75
CA THR A 121 -18.69 -3.26 11.87
C THR A 121 -19.34 -1.89 11.78
N PRO A 122 -20.48 -1.65 12.47
CA PRO A 122 -21.07 -0.33 12.58
C PRO A 122 -20.10 0.71 13.15
N ALA A 123 -19.23 0.31 14.09
CA ALA A 123 -18.19 1.18 14.63
C ALA A 123 -17.18 1.58 13.55
N SER A 124 -16.75 0.63 12.72
CA SER A 124 -15.83 0.93 11.63
C SER A 124 -16.45 1.76 10.51
N ARG A 125 -17.75 1.63 10.25
CA ARG A 125 -18.45 2.49 9.27
C ARG A 125 -18.41 3.96 9.69
N ARG A 126 -18.64 4.24 10.97
CA ARG A 126 -18.50 5.61 11.51
C ARG A 126 -17.04 6.08 11.48
N LEU A 127 -16.11 5.19 11.85
CA LEU A 127 -14.68 5.52 11.83
C LEU A 127 -14.21 5.93 10.43
N ILE A 128 -14.53 5.14 9.40
CA ILE A 128 -14.09 5.43 8.03
C ILE A 128 -14.71 6.73 7.50
N GLU A 129 -15.95 7.05 7.87
CA GLU A 129 -16.59 8.35 7.53
C GLU A 129 -15.85 9.55 8.16
N THR A 130 -15.21 9.37 9.31
CA THR A 130 -14.41 10.41 9.97
C THR A 130 -13.00 10.56 9.38
N VAL A 131 -12.34 9.44 9.05
CA VAL A 131 -10.92 9.45 8.63
C VAL A 131 -10.75 9.51 7.10
N PHE A 132 -11.83 9.38 6.33
CA PHE A 132 -11.78 9.55 4.89
C PHE A 132 -11.62 11.04 4.54
N PRO A 133 -10.63 11.42 3.71
CA PRO A 133 -10.37 12.82 3.33
C PRO A 133 -11.49 13.51 2.55
#